data_AF-A0A5B7CBN3-F1
#
_entry.id   AF-A0A5B7CBN3-F1
#
_cell.length_a   1.000
_cell.length_b   1.000
_cell.length_c   1.000
_cell.angle_alpha   90.00
_cell.angle_beta   90.00
_cell.angle_gamma   90.00
#
_symmetry.space_group_name_H-M   'P 1'
#
loop_
_entity.id
_entity.type
_entity.pdbx_description
1 polymer ?
#
loop_
_entity_poly.entity_id
_entity_poly.type
_entity_poly.pdbx_seq_one_letter_code
_entity_poly.pdbx_strand_id
1 'polypeptide(L)'
;KKHLKRLNAPKHWMLDKLGGAFAPKPSSGPHKSRECLPLILILRNRLKYALTYREVIAILMQRHILVDGKMLYPFPKQMRTSVSFMILRAGSVSTQLGMKRQRTLRYPDPLIKANDTIKLDLESNKITEFIKFDVGNVVMVTGGRNRGRVGVIKNREKHKGSFETIHIQDATGHEFATRLGNVFTIGKGTKPWVSLPKGKGIKLSIIEEARKRLAAQGASTA
;
A
#
# COMPACT_ATOMS: atom_id res chain seq x y z
N LYS A 1 -9.64 -21.27 8.87
CA LYS A 1 -10.80 -20.50 9.40
C LYS A 1 -11.47 -19.68 8.29
N LYS A 2 -12.77 -19.92 8.01
CA LYS A 2 -13.53 -19.29 6.90
C LYS A 2 -14.14 -17.91 7.22
N HIS A 3 -14.30 -17.59 8.50
CA HIS A 3 -14.93 -16.36 8.99
C HIS A 3 -13.92 -15.44 9.69
N LEU A 4 -14.22 -14.15 9.70
CA LEU A 4 -13.48 -13.11 10.42
C LEU A 4 -14.48 -12.30 11.25
N LYS A 5 -14.29 -12.29 12.57
CA LYS A 5 -15.08 -11.42 13.46
C LYS A 5 -14.68 -9.98 13.23
N ARG A 6 -15.65 -9.07 13.30
CA ARG A 6 -15.42 -7.65 13.01
C ARG A 6 -14.45 -7.00 13.99
N LEU A 7 -14.52 -7.34 15.27
CA LEU A 7 -13.59 -6.88 16.29
C LEU A 7 -12.13 -7.23 15.98
N ASN A 8 -11.90 -8.35 15.31
CA ASN A 8 -10.56 -8.83 14.92
C ASN A 8 -10.13 -8.32 13.54
N ALA A 9 -10.99 -7.55 12.85
CA ALA A 9 -10.63 -6.97 11.56
C ALA A 9 -9.55 -5.88 11.74
N PRO A 10 -8.68 -5.67 10.75
CA PRO A 10 -7.68 -4.60 10.82
C PRO A 10 -8.33 -3.22 11.01
N LYS A 11 -7.84 -2.45 12.00
CA LYS A 11 -8.38 -1.11 12.32
C LYS A 11 -8.37 -0.15 11.13
N HIS A 12 -7.39 -0.26 10.23
CA HIS A 12 -7.28 0.59 9.04
C HIS A 12 -8.39 0.36 8.00
N TRP A 13 -9.20 -0.69 8.13
CA TRP A 13 -10.41 -0.86 7.33
C TRP A 13 -11.51 0.13 7.72
N MET A 14 -11.43 0.72 8.91
CA MET A 14 -12.40 1.70 9.43
C MET A 14 -13.83 1.14 9.38
N LEU A 15 -13.99 -0.09 9.88
CA LEU A 15 -15.30 -0.68 10.09
C LEU A 15 -15.87 -0.20 11.42
N ASP A 16 -17.15 0.13 11.41
CA ASP A 16 -17.93 0.47 12.58
C ASP A 16 -18.12 -0.77 13.48
N LYS A 17 -18.18 -0.55 14.80
CA LYS A 17 -18.34 -1.65 15.75
C LYS A 17 -19.74 -2.28 15.71
N LEU A 18 -20.77 -1.51 15.34
CA LEU A 18 -22.18 -1.87 15.52
C LEU A 18 -22.85 -2.50 14.29
N GLY A 19 -22.35 -2.31 13.07
CA GLY A 19 -22.99 -2.77 11.83
C GLY A 19 -22.91 -4.27 11.55
N GLY A 20 -22.79 -5.11 12.59
CA GLY A 20 -22.84 -6.57 12.53
C GLY A 20 -21.60 -7.30 13.07
N ALA A 21 -21.78 -8.57 13.41
CA ALA A 21 -20.76 -9.40 14.08
C ALA A 21 -19.54 -9.77 13.20
N PHE A 22 -19.72 -9.79 11.88
CA PHE A 22 -18.72 -10.27 10.92
C PHE A 22 -18.18 -9.16 10.01
N ALA A 23 -16.93 -9.32 9.59
CA ALA A 23 -16.29 -8.51 8.57
C ALA A 23 -16.01 -9.36 7.32
N PRO A 24 -15.94 -8.76 6.13
CA PRO A 24 -15.54 -9.48 4.93
C PRO A 24 -14.12 -10.02 5.10
N LYS A 25 -13.98 -11.35 5.09
CA LYS A 25 -12.68 -12.00 5.20
C LYS A 25 -12.05 -12.08 3.81
N PRO A 26 -10.84 -11.52 3.59
CA PRO A 26 -10.17 -11.65 2.33
C PRO A 26 -9.73 -13.10 2.07
N SER A 27 -9.74 -13.51 0.81
CA SER A 27 -9.22 -14.79 0.34
C SER A 27 -7.70 -14.73 0.23
N SER A 28 -7.09 -15.92 0.19
CA SER A 28 -5.66 -16.03 -0.13
C SER A 28 -5.43 -15.46 -1.53
N GLY A 29 -4.47 -14.55 -1.63
CA GLY A 29 -4.10 -13.88 -2.86
C GLY A 29 -2.76 -13.17 -2.67
N PRO A 30 -2.43 -12.22 -3.56
CA PRO A 30 -1.09 -11.61 -3.62
C PRO A 30 -0.64 -10.92 -2.33
N HIS A 31 -1.58 -10.52 -1.47
CA HIS A 31 -1.32 -9.76 -0.26
C HIS A 31 -1.79 -10.47 1.00
N LYS A 32 -1.06 -10.25 2.10
CA LYS A 32 -1.40 -10.76 3.43
C LYS A 32 -2.72 -10.14 3.92
N SER A 33 -3.54 -10.94 4.60
CA SER A 33 -4.87 -10.53 5.10
C SER A 33 -4.89 -9.30 6.02
N ARG A 34 -3.79 -9.01 6.73
CA ARG A 34 -3.66 -7.84 7.62
C ARG A 34 -3.17 -6.58 6.91
N GLU A 35 -2.65 -6.71 5.70
CA GLU A 35 -2.01 -5.62 4.91
C GLU A 35 -2.81 -5.30 3.63
N CYS A 36 -3.95 -5.94 3.43
CA CYS A 36 -4.83 -5.73 2.30
C CYS A 36 -6.11 -4.99 2.68
N LEU A 37 -6.77 -4.42 1.68
CA LEU A 37 -8.13 -3.93 1.81
C LEU A 37 -9.05 -4.73 0.86
N PRO A 38 -10.12 -5.38 1.34
CA PRO A 38 -11.02 -6.14 0.48
C PRO A 38 -11.75 -5.25 -0.53
N LEU A 39 -11.92 -5.72 -1.76
CA LEU A 39 -12.61 -4.96 -2.83
C LEU A 39 -14.01 -4.49 -2.44
N ILE A 40 -14.72 -5.31 -1.68
CA ILE A 40 -16.03 -4.96 -1.15
C ILE A 40 -16.02 -3.71 -0.26
N LEU A 41 -14.99 -3.52 0.56
CA LEU A 41 -14.89 -2.34 1.40
C LEU A 41 -14.52 -1.10 0.60
N ILE A 42 -13.84 -1.25 -0.53
CA ILE A 42 -13.53 -0.14 -1.43
C ILE A 42 -14.83 0.39 -2.04
N LEU A 43 -15.61 -0.49 -2.67
CA LEU A 43 -16.84 -0.09 -3.37
C LEU A 43 -17.89 0.50 -2.42
N ARG A 44 -18.03 -0.09 -1.23
CA ARG A 44 -19.04 0.32 -0.24
C ARG A 44 -18.59 1.49 0.64
N ASN A 45 -17.45 1.36 1.35
CA ASN A 45 -17.08 2.30 2.41
C ASN A 45 -16.18 3.45 1.93
N ARG A 46 -15.47 3.30 0.81
CA ARG A 46 -14.55 4.34 0.31
C ARG A 46 -15.13 5.11 -0.86
N LEU A 47 -15.58 4.41 -1.89
CA LEU A 47 -16.12 5.01 -3.11
C LEU A 47 -17.63 5.30 -3.01
N LYS A 48 -18.35 4.61 -2.10
CA LYS A 48 -19.79 4.75 -1.88
C LYS A 48 -20.64 4.49 -3.14
N TYR A 49 -20.19 3.60 -4.02
CA TYR A 49 -20.96 3.16 -5.19
C TYR A 49 -22.03 2.12 -4.86
N ALA A 50 -21.95 1.51 -3.68
CA ALA A 50 -22.92 0.55 -3.18
C ALA A 50 -23.20 0.81 -1.70
N LEU A 51 -24.42 0.56 -1.27
CA LEU A 51 -24.87 0.62 0.12
C LEU A 51 -24.78 -0.77 0.76
N THR A 52 -25.20 -1.80 0.03
CA THR A 52 -25.30 -3.17 0.56
C THR A 52 -24.30 -4.15 -0.04
N TYR A 53 -24.14 -5.32 0.60
CA TYR A 53 -23.28 -6.40 0.09
C TYR A 53 -23.80 -6.94 -1.26
N ARG A 54 -25.13 -7.01 -1.44
CA ARG A 54 -25.77 -7.55 -2.65
C ARG A 54 -25.50 -6.68 -3.86
N GLU A 55 -25.58 -5.36 -3.72
CA GLU A 55 -25.25 -4.41 -4.79
C GLU A 55 -23.78 -4.54 -5.22
N VAL A 56 -22.86 -4.71 -4.27
CA VAL A 56 -21.44 -4.93 -4.61
C VAL A 56 -21.26 -6.20 -5.44
N ILE A 57 -21.98 -7.27 -5.12
CA ILE A 57 -21.95 -8.50 -5.93
C ILE A 57 -22.46 -8.19 -7.34
N ALA A 58 -23.58 -7.48 -7.48
CA ALA A 58 -24.15 -7.13 -8.78
C ALA A 58 -23.16 -6.34 -9.65
N ILE A 59 -22.49 -5.32 -9.08
CA ILE A 59 -21.46 -4.52 -9.78
C ILE A 59 -20.29 -5.40 -10.21
N LEU A 60 -19.85 -6.33 -9.37
CA LEU A 60 -18.75 -7.25 -9.71
C LEU A 60 -19.14 -8.24 -10.81
N MET A 61 -20.41 -8.66 -10.87
CA MET A 61 -20.91 -9.58 -11.90
C MET A 61 -20.96 -8.94 -13.29
N GLN A 62 -21.12 -7.61 -13.37
CA GLN A 62 -21.11 -6.87 -14.64
C GLN A 62 -19.72 -6.79 -15.30
N ARG A 63 -18.64 -7.23 -14.63
CA ARG A 63 -17.25 -7.30 -15.15
C ARG A 63 -16.62 -5.97 -15.60
N HIS A 64 -17.16 -4.82 -15.16
CA HIS A 64 -16.58 -3.51 -15.46
C HIS A 64 -15.31 -3.18 -14.65
N ILE A 65 -15.06 -3.90 -13.56
CA ILE A 65 -13.94 -3.59 -12.65
C ILE A 65 -12.70 -4.43 -13.02
N LEU A 66 -11.62 -3.74 -13.38
CA LEU A 66 -10.31 -4.32 -13.66
C LEU A 66 -9.33 -3.98 -12.54
N VAL A 67 -8.53 -4.97 -12.09
CA VAL A 67 -7.43 -4.77 -11.15
C VAL A 67 -6.13 -5.19 -11.83
N ASP A 68 -5.16 -4.29 -11.89
CA ASP A 68 -3.88 -4.48 -12.60
C ASP A 68 -4.05 -4.96 -14.06
N GLY A 69 -5.03 -4.42 -14.78
CA GLY A 69 -5.33 -4.75 -16.18
C GLY A 69 -6.05 -6.09 -16.39
N LYS A 70 -6.38 -6.83 -15.31
CA LYS A 70 -7.07 -8.12 -15.40
C LYS A 70 -8.48 -8.03 -14.85
N MET A 71 -9.43 -8.66 -15.56
CA MET A 71 -10.78 -8.91 -15.04
C MET A 71 -10.71 -9.87 -13.87
N LEU A 72 -11.38 -9.52 -12.78
CA LEU A 72 -11.50 -10.39 -11.63
C LEU A 72 -12.75 -11.26 -11.79
N TYR A 73 -12.58 -12.58 -11.97
CA TYR A 73 -13.72 -13.48 -12.14
C TYR A 73 -14.56 -13.60 -10.84
N PRO A 74 -15.90 -13.64 -10.94
CA PRO A 74 -16.83 -13.62 -9.81
C PRO A 74 -17.01 -15.00 -9.16
N PHE A 75 -15.95 -15.81 -9.03
CA PHE A 75 -16.05 -16.99 -8.18
C PHE A 75 -16.19 -16.55 -6.71
N PRO A 76 -17.01 -17.22 -5.87
CA PRO A 76 -17.19 -16.85 -4.46
C PRO A 76 -15.88 -16.80 -3.66
N LYS A 77 -14.85 -17.52 -4.14
CA LYS A 77 -13.48 -17.50 -3.61
C LYS A 77 -12.71 -16.21 -3.97
N GLN A 78 -12.97 -15.60 -5.12
CA GLN A 78 -12.33 -14.37 -5.59
C GLN A 78 -13.07 -13.08 -5.22
N MET A 79 -14.36 -13.07 -4.87
CA MET A 79 -15.03 -11.87 -4.33
C MET A 79 -14.38 -11.33 -3.04
N ARG A 80 -13.63 -12.20 -2.36
CA ARG A 80 -12.85 -11.89 -1.17
C ARG A 80 -11.45 -11.39 -1.50
N THR A 81 -11.10 -11.16 -2.76
CA THR A 81 -9.72 -10.80 -3.10
C THR A 81 -9.31 -9.49 -2.43
N SER A 82 -8.14 -9.57 -1.81
CA SER A 82 -7.33 -8.47 -1.33
C SER A 82 -7.00 -7.51 -2.47
N VAL A 83 -7.60 -6.32 -2.49
CA VAL A 83 -7.17 -5.23 -3.38
C VAL A 83 -6.51 -4.18 -2.50
N SER A 84 -5.20 -4.26 -2.39
CA SER A 84 -4.47 -3.15 -1.78
C SER A 84 -4.49 -1.98 -2.77
N PHE A 85 -5.29 -0.96 -2.50
CA PHE A 85 -5.00 0.40 -2.98
C PHE A 85 -3.73 0.87 -2.24
N MET A 86 -2.56 0.41 -2.71
CA MET A 86 -1.43 1.31 -2.78
C MET A 86 -1.71 2.12 -4.03
N ILE A 87 -2.07 3.40 -3.89
CA ILE A 87 -2.34 4.30 -5.02
C ILE A 87 -1.08 4.30 -5.89
N LEU A 88 -1.09 3.47 -6.92
CA LEU A 88 -0.26 3.51 -8.11
C LEU A 88 -1.27 3.73 -9.23
N ARG A 89 -1.82 4.95 -9.32
CA ARG A 89 -2.63 5.33 -10.47
C ARG A 89 -1.68 5.81 -11.57
N ALA A 90 -1.90 5.24 -12.75
CA ALA A 90 -1.24 5.44 -14.05
C ALA A 90 0.17 4.83 -14.23
N GLY A 91 0.23 3.76 -15.03
CA GLY A 91 1.30 3.53 -16.00
C GLY A 91 2.56 2.79 -15.57
N SER A 92 2.78 2.51 -14.27
CA SER A 92 4.02 1.86 -13.84
C SER A 92 3.88 1.22 -12.48
N VAL A 93 3.89 -0.11 -12.40
CA VAL A 93 3.89 -0.79 -11.09
C VAL A 93 5.33 -0.95 -10.61
N SER A 94 5.75 -0.15 -9.64
CA SER A 94 6.95 -0.44 -8.86
C SER A 94 6.69 -1.69 -8.01
N THR A 95 7.41 -2.78 -8.28
CA THR A 95 7.29 -4.05 -7.53
C THR A 95 8.65 -4.42 -6.96
N GLN A 96 8.69 -4.75 -5.68
CA GLN A 96 9.90 -5.25 -5.03
C GLN A 96 10.12 -6.72 -5.41
N LEU A 97 11.33 -7.09 -5.85
CA LEU A 97 11.68 -8.48 -6.08
C LEU A 97 11.76 -9.21 -4.74
N GLY A 98 10.90 -10.22 -4.58
CA GLY A 98 10.69 -10.90 -3.31
C GLY A 98 9.63 -10.22 -2.44
N MET A 99 8.58 -10.97 -2.13
CA MET A 99 7.76 -10.85 -0.92
C MET A 99 6.50 -9.96 -0.89
N LYS A 100 6.21 -9.07 -1.85
CA LYS A 100 4.97 -8.24 -1.78
C LYS A 100 3.87 -8.48 -2.82
N ARG A 101 4.18 -9.14 -3.94
CA ARG A 101 3.20 -9.62 -4.93
C ARG A 101 3.57 -11.04 -5.38
N GLN A 102 2.61 -11.94 -5.46
CA GLN A 102 2.73 -13.27 -6.07
C GLN A 102 2.80 -13.18 -7.60
N ARG A 103 3.77 -12.42 -8.14
CA ARG A 103 4.10 -12.41 -9.58
C ARG A 103 5.53 -12.91 -9.72
N THR A 104 5.71 -14.06 -10.36
CA THR A 104 7.03 -14.61 -10.66
C THR A 104 7.45 -14.11 -12.04
N LEU A 105 8.46 -13.25 -12.09
CA LEU A 105 9.08 -12.82 -13.35
C LEU A 105 10.12 -13.87 -13.72
N ARG A 106 10.01 -14.43 -14.93
CA ARG A 106 11.04 -15.32 -15.46
C ARG A 106 12.13 -14.48 -16.10
N TYR A 107 13.39 -14.81 -15.81
CA TYR A 107 14.59 -14.18 -16.38
C TYR A 107 14.71 -12.67 -16.09
N PRO A 108 14.82 -12.26 -14.81
CA PRO A 108 15.22 -10.89 -14.48
C PRO A 108 16.67 -10.62 -14.91
N ASP A 109 17.00 -9.35 -15.16
CA ASP A 109 18.37 -8.89 -15.37
C ASP A 109 19.26 -9.32 -14.18
N PRO A 110 20.46 -9.90 -14.42
CA PRO A 110 21.39 -10.30 -13.36
C PRO A 110 21.74 -9.21 -12.33
N LEU A 111 21.59 -7.93 -12.69
CA LEU A 111 21.87 -6.79 -11.81
C LEU A 111 20.81 -6.59 -10.71
N ILE A 112 19.64 -7.21 -10.83
CA ILE A 112 18.52 -7.04 -9.90
C ILE A 112 18.72 -7.94 -8.66
N LYS A 113 18.78 -7.31 -7.48
CA LYS A 113 18.92 -8.00 -6.19
C LYS A 113 17.61 -8.00 -5.40
N ALA A 114 17.58 -8.78 -4.33
CA ALA A 114 16.47 -8.76 -3.40
C ALA A 114 16.28 -7.35 -2.78
N ASN A 115 15.04 -6.92 -2.63
CA ASN A 115 14.62 -5.61 -2.15
C ASN A 115 14.75 -4.43 -3.12
N ASP A 116 15.30 -4.66 -4.30
CA ASP A 116 15.24 -3.70 -5.40
C ASP A 116 13.81 -3.58 -5.91
N THR A 117 13.49 -2.42 -6.49
CA THR A 117 12.18 -2.17 -7.08
C THR A 117 12.26 -2.08 -8.58
N ILE A 118 11.26 -2.67 -9.22
CA ILE A 118 11.22 -2.86 -10.67
C ILE A 118 9.99 -2.16 -11.20
N LYS A 119 10.15 -1.41 -12.29
CA LYS A 119 9.07 -0.80 -13.06
C LYS A 119 8.58 -1.78 -14.10
N LEU A 120 7.35 -2.25 -13.90
CA LEU A 120 6.67 -3.16 -14.82
C LEU A 120 5.70 -2.40 -15.71
N ASP A 121 5.75 -2.72 -17.00
CA ASP A 121 4.67 -2.42 -17.93
C ASP A 121 3.57 -3.48 -17.79
N LEU A 122 2.32 -3.03 -17.62
CA LEU A 122 1.19 -3.92 -17.31
C LEU A 122 0.70 -4.69 -18.55
N GLU A 123 0.90 -4.14 -19.74
CA GLU A 123 0.45 -4.74 -21.00
C GLU A 123 1.42 -5.84 -21.44
N SER A 124 2.70 -5.50 -21.57
CA SER A 124 3.73 -6.45 -22.01
C SER A 124 4.23 -7.38 -20.90
N ASN A 125 3.96 -7.08 -19.63
CA ASN A 125 4.55 -7.76 -18.45
C ASN A 125 6.09 -7.80 -18.46
N LYS A 126 6.74 -6.89 -19.21
CA LYS A 126 8.20 -6.78 -19.26
C LYS A 126 8.72 -5.76 -18.25
N ILE A 127 9.99 -5.93 -17.89
CA ILE A 127 10.73 -5.00 -17.04
C ILE A 127 11.19 -3.84 -17.91
N THR A 128 10.85 -2.62 -17.52
CA THR A 128 11.33 -1.41 -18.21
C THR A 128 12.60 -0.88 -17.55
N GLU A 129 12.54 -0.64 -16.24
CA GLU A 129 13.62 -0.06 -15.45
C GLU A 129 13.61 -0.66 -14.03
N PHE A 130 14.72 -0.56 -13.32
CA PHE A 130 14.81 -0.95 -11.91
C PHE A 130 15.60 0.06 -11.08
N ILE A 131 15.31 0.11 -9.78
CA ILE A 131 15.97 0.95 -8.77
C ILE A 131 16.64 0.03 -7.77
N LYS A 132 17.96 0.22 -7.61
CA LYS A 132 18.73 -0.44 -6.57
C LYS A 132 18.36 0.08 -5.19
N PHE A 133 18.26 -0.82 -4.23
CA PHE A 133 18.09 -0.49 -2.82
C PHE A 133 19.42 0.02 -2.24
N ASP A 134 19.65 1.32 -2.38
CA ASP A 134 20.88 1.98 -1.93
C ASP A 134 20.60 3.31 -1.23
N VAL A 135 21.60 3.78 -0.48
CA VAL A 135 21.58 5.06 0.24
C VAL A 135 21.36 6.21 -0.76
N GLY A 136 20.57 7.20 -0.36
CA GLY A 136 20.24 8.35 -1.21
C GLY A 136 19.01 8.19 -2.10
N ASN A 137 18.39 7.01 -2.16
CA ASN A 137 17.13 6.80 -2.87
C ASN A 137 15.90 7.08 -1.99
N VAL A 138 14.80 7.52 -2.62
CA VAL A 138 13.52 7.75 -1.93
C VAL A 138 12.85 6.42 -1.60
N VAL A 139 12.40 6.30 -0.36
CA VAL A 139 11.65 5.16 0.16
C VAL A 139 10.34 5.58 0.80
N MET A 140 9.37 4.68 0.72
CA MET A 140 8.12 4.72 1.48
C MET A 140 8.11 3.59 2.51
N VAL A 141 7.60 3.90 3.69
CA VAL A 141 7.43 2.89 4.75
C VAL A 141 6.06 2.24 4.64
N THR A 142 6.02 0.92 4.50
CA THR A 142 4.77 0.16 4.33
C THR A 142 4.17 -0.38 5.61
N GLY A 143 4.96 -0.49 6.69
CA GLY A 143 4.56 -1.14 7.94
C GLY A 143 5.10 -0.47 9.21
N GLY A 144 4.61 -0.90 10.37
CA GLY A 144 5.02 -0.37 11.68
C GLY A 144 4.46 1.02 12.00
N ARG A 145 5.03 1.68 13.02
CA ARG A 145 4.57 2.99 13.53
C ARG A 145 4.76 4.14 12.53
N ASN A 146 5.75 3.99 11.65
CA ASN A 146 6.15 4.97 10.64
C ASN A 146 5.47 4.72 9.27
N ARG A 147 4.47 3.83 9.19
CA ARG A 147 3.74 3.52 7.95
C ARG A 147 3.20 4.78 7.27
N GLY A 148 3.43 4.88 5.96
CA GLY A 148 2.98 5.97 5.11
C GLY A 148 3.93 7.16 5.06
N ARG A 149 5.04 7.15 5.82
CA ARG A 149 6.08 8.16 5.71
C ARG A 149 6.96 7.92 4.49
N VAL A 150 7.45 9.01 3.90
CA VAL A 150 8.31 8.99 2.72
C VAL A 150 9.53 9.86 2.97
N GLY A 151 10.71 9.30 2.72
CA GLY A 151 11.97 9.99 2.93
C GLY A 151 13.12 9.35 2.15
N VAL A 152 14.30 9.91 2.29
CA VAL A 152 15.53 9.42 1.67
C VAL A 152 16.28 8.53 2.65
N ILE A 153 16.85 7.41 2.17
CA ILE A 153 17.70 6.56 3.01
C ILE A 153 19.00 7.30 3.33
N LYS A 154 19.34 7.44 4.60
CA LYS A 154 20.62 7.99 5.07
C LYS A 154 21.66 6.92 5.34
N ASN A 155 21.28 5.92 6.12
CA ASN A 155 22.21 4.89 6.55
C ASN A 155 21.52 3.54 6.67
N ARG A 156 22.28 2.47 6.43
CA ARG A 156 21.85 1.08 6.55
C ARG A 156 22.76 0.38 7.56
N GLU A 157 22.21 0.10 8.73
CA GLU A 157 22.89 -0.66 9.77
C GLU A 157 22.63 -2.15 9.58
N LYS A 158 23.73 -2.89 9.37
CA LYS A 158 23.69 -4.35 9.25
C LYS A 158 24.15 -4.97 10.55
N HIS A 159 23.25 -5.70 11.19
CA HIS A 159 23.58 -6.54 12.34
C HIS A 159 23.55 -8.01 11.92
N LYS A 160 24.66 -8.73 12.11
CA LYS A 160 24.74 -10.16 11.78
C LYS A 160 23.79 -10.93 12.69
N GLY A 161 22.85 -11.69 12.10
CA GLY A 161 21.87 -12.48 12.84
C GLY A 161 20.65 -11.73 13.37
N SER A 162 20.55 -10.41 13.13
CA SER A 162 19.37 -9.60 13.47
C SER A 162 18.82 -8.88 12.24
N PHE A 163 17.72 -8.17 12.43
CA PHE A 163 17.13 -7.36 11.36
C PHE A 163 18.01 -6.15 11.05
N GLU A 164 18.16 -5.85 9.78
CA GLU A 164 18.80 -4.61 9.35
C GLU A 164 17.91 -3.41 9.66
N THR A 165 18.51 -2.39 10.26
CA THR A 165 17.87 -1.12 10.60
C THR A 165 18.24 -0.08 9.55
N ILE A 166 17.24 0.65 9.06
CA ILE A 166 17.40 1.69 8.05
C ILE A 166 17.00 3.01 8.66
N HIS A 167 17.91 3.97 8.60
CA HIS A 167 17.68 5.35 8.99
C HIS A 167 17.24 6.14 7.77
N ILE A 168 16.09 6.78 7.89
CA ILE A 168 15.41 7.52 6.82
C ILE A 168 15.21 8.96 7.29
N GLN A 169 15.46 9.91 6.39
CA GLN A 169 15.18 11.33 6.62
C GLN A 169 14.03 11.80 5.71
N ASP A 170 13.00 12.40 6.31
CA ASP A 170 11.91 13.03 5.57
C ASP A 170 12.35 14.36 4.92
N ALA A 171 11.54 14.90 4.01
CA ALA A 171 11.80 16.19 3.37
C ALA A 171 11.87 17.39 4.36
N THR A 172 11.26 17.28 5.54
CA THR A 172 11.33 18.30 6.61
C THR A 172 12.55 18.15 7.51
N GLY A 173 13.43 17.17 7.23
CA GLY A 173 14.63 16.92 8.01
C GLY A 173 14.46 15.97 9.19
N HIS A 174 13.23 15.55 9.53
CA HIS A 174 13.01 14.58 10.61
C HIS A 174 13.57 13.20 10.26
N GLU A 175 14.34 12.64 11.19
CA GLU A 175 14.91 11.30 11.06
C GLU A 175 14.11 10.27 11.83
N PHE A 176 14.04 9.06 11.27
CA PHE A 176 13.44 7.92 11.94
C PHE A 176 14.00 6.61 11.40
N ALA A 177 13.94 5.58 12.24
CA ALA A 177 14.42 4.24 11.90
C ALA A 177 13.28 3.27 11.60
N THR A 178 13.52 2.34 10.67
CA THR A 178 12.62 1.20 10.41
C THR A 178 13.40 -0.05 10.00
N ARG A 179 12.80 -1.24 10.14
CA ARG A 179 13.37 -2.51 9.66
C ARG A 179 13.29 -2.61 8.13
N LEU A 180 14.27 -3.26 7.50
CA LEU A 180 14.32 -3.55 6.06
C LEU A 180 13.01 -4.03 5.45
N GLY A 181 12.34 -5.00 6.07
CA GLY A 181 11.08 -5.56 5.52
C GLY A 181 9.92 -4.56 5.40
N ASN A 182 9.99 -3.44 6.11
CA ASN A 182 8.97 -2.38 6.06
C ASN A 182 9.30 -1.26 5.09
N VAL A 183 10.49 -1.25 4.48
CA VAL A 183 10.94 -0.20 3.57
C VAL A 183 10.67 -0.62 2.13
N PHE A 184 10.30 0.34 1.29
CA PHE A 184 10.01 0.13 -0.12
C PHE A 184 10.54 1.31 -0.94
N THR A 185 11.46 1.06 -1.88
CA THR A 185 12.02 2.12 -2.74
C THR A 185 11.00 2.57 -3.77
N ILE A 186 10.84 3.89 -3.92
CA ILE A 186 9.84 4.47 -4.83
C ILE A 186 10.47 5.34 -5.91
N GLY A 187 11.74 5.71 -5.78
CA GLY A 187 12.38 6.65 -6.68
C GLY A 187 13.90 6.65 -6.57
N LYS A 188 14.54 7.18 -7.62
CA LYS A 188 15.99 7.37 -7.68
C LYS A 188 16.33 8.78 -7.19
N GLY A 189 17.30 8.90 -6.29
CA GLY A 189 17.65 10.18 -5.68
C GLY A 189 16.48 10.76 -4.87
N THR A 190 16.07 11.98 -5.19
CA THR A 190 14.95 12.70 -4.54
C THR A 190 13.63 12.63 -5.31
N LYS A 191 13.61 12.08 -6.53
CA LYS A 191 12.43 12.06 -7.40
C LYS A 191 11.69 10.72 -7.30
N PRO A 192 10.46 10.68 -6.77
CA PRO A 192 9.65 9.46 -6.79
C PRO A 192 9.13 9.17 -8.20
N TRP A 193 9.05 7.89 -8.59
CA TRP A 193 8.39 7.45 -9.82
C TRP A 193 6.86 7.43 -9.71
N VAL A 194 6.35 7.46 -8.48
CA VAL A 194 4.94 7.33 -8.17
C VAL A 194 4.41 8.64 -7.60
N SER A 195 3.19 9.00 -7.97
CA SER A 195 2.50 10.14 -7.37
C SER A 195 2.19 9.87 -5.90
N LEU A 196 2.57 10.81 -5.03
CA LEU A 196 2.36 10.69 -3.60
C LEU A 196 0.99 11.24 -3.18
N PRO A 197 0.36 10.65 -2.14
CA PRO A 197 -0.90 11.17 -1.61
C PRO A 197 -0.72 12.56 -0.99
N LYS A 198 -1.85 13.24 -0.73
CA LYS A 198 -1.89 14.57 -0.10
C LYS A 198 -1.04 14.58 1.17
N GLY A 199 -0.04 15.47 1.22
CA GLY A 199 0.96 15.53 2.31
C GLY A 199 2.33 14.92 1.98
N LYS A 200 2.52 14.36 0.78
CA LYS A 200 3.83 13.85 0.27
C LYS A 200 4.54 12.86 1.21
N GLY A 201 3.81 12.20 2.11
CA GLY A 201 4.37 11.29 3.12
C GLY A 201 5.02 11.97 4.32
N ILE A 202 4.79 13.27 4.55
CA ILE A 202 5.24 13.97 5.75
C ILE A 202 4.23 13.74 6.87
N LYS A 203 4.72 13.29 8.03
CA LYS A 203 3.90 13.12 9.23
C LYS A 203 4.12 14.30 10.16
N LEU A 204 3.10 15.12 10.32
CA LEU A 204 3.08 16.27 11.22
C LEU A 204 3.08 15.80 12.69
N SER A 205 3.54 16.69 13.58
CA SER A 205 3.39 16.48 15.02
C SER A 205 1.91 16.54 15.43
N ILE A 206 1.58 15.96 16.59
CA ILE A 206 0.18 15.95 17.09
C ILE A 206 -0.36 17.38 17.25
N ILE A 207 0.51 18.30 17.70
CA ILE A 207 0.18 19.71 17.92
C ILE A 207 -0.05 20.42 16.58
N GLU A 208 0.83 20.20 15.60
CA GLU A 208 0.68 20.77 14.25
C GLU A 208 -0.59 20.25 13.57
N GLU A 209 -0.90 18.95 13.71
CA GLU A 209 -2.10 18.37 13.14
C GLU A 209 -3.37 18.97 13.81
N ALA A 210 -3.35 19.16 15.12
CA ALA A 210 -4.45 19.80 15.86
C ALA A 210 -4.66 21.25 15.42
N ARG A 211 -3.59 22.06 15.35
CA ARG A 211 -3.66 23.45 14.87
C ARG A 211 -4.19 23.53 13.43
N LYS A 212 -3.72 22.64 12.55
CA LYS A 212 -4.19 22.57 11.16
C LYS A 212 -5.67 22.22 11.06
N ARG A 213 -6.18 21.34 11.93
CA ARG A 213 -7.62 21.00 11.98
C ARG A 213 -8.46 22.17 12.48
N LEU A 214 -8.03 22.86 13.54
CA LEU A 214 -8.71 24.04 14.06
C LEU A 214 -8.77 25.17 13.03
N ALA A 215 -7.66 25.44 12.35
CA ALA A 215 -7.62 26.44 11.27
C ALA A 215 -8.56 26.08 10.11
N ALA A 216 -8.62 24.79 9.73
CA ALA A 216 -9.53 24.34 8.68
C ALA A 216 -11.02 24.43 9.08
N GLN A 217 -11.34 24.22 10.35
CA GLN A 217 -12.69 24.41 10.88
C GLN A 217 -13.09 25.88 10.85
N GLY A 218 -12.22 26.77 11.33
CA GLY A 218 -12.45 28.22 11.31
C GLY A 218 -12.66 28.78 9.91
N ALA A 219 -11.95 28.24 8.90
CA ALA A 219 -12.10 28.64 7.50
C ALA A 219 -13.37 28.11 6.81
N SER A 220 -14.08 27.14 7.40
CA SER A 220 -15.34 26.61 6.86
C SER A 220 -16.58 27.26 7.47
N THR A 221 -16.40 27.93 8.60
CA THR A 221 -17.44 28.67 9.34
C THR A 221 -17.46 30.16 9.03
N ALA A 222 -16.44 30.66 8.34
CA ALA A 222 -16.37 32.00 7.75
C ALA A 222 -16.72 31.91 6.26
#